data_AF-A0A9W2XA10-F1
#
_entry.id   AF-A0A9W2XA10-F1
#
_cell.length_a   1.000
_cell.length_b   1.000
_cell.length_c   1.000
_cell.angle_alpha   90.00
_cell.angle_beta   90.00
_cell.angle_gamma   90.00
#
_symmetry.space_group_name_H-M   'P 1'
#
loop_
_entity.id
_entity.type
_entity.pdbx_description
1 polymer ?
#
loop_
_entity_poly.entity_id
_entity_poly.type
_entity_poly.pdbx_seq_one_letter_code
_entity_poly.pdbx_strand_id
1 'polypeptide(L)'
;MKAKNRDQSLSDSRELDGSYDQLTGNPSTSQSKKTIKQRFLKLLPCCKPSAAPSISQSNVEDDFELSTVCHRPESMDKLQEQTKFTKKELQVLYRGFKNECPSGVVNEEKFQTIYSQFFPQGDSSMYAHFLFEAFDTDKNGSVSFEDFVFGLSIILRGTINDRLNWAFNLYDLNKDGCITKEEMLDIMKSIYDMMGKYTYPTMEDDAPREHVESFFQKMDRNKDGVVTIEEFIESCKKDENIMQSMQLFDNVAAESTLSRDWHSRVAGQNQDCHGMAEGFLMEVCVDSVESAINAERGGAGRLELCSSLMEGGLTPSLGLLQVVKQYVKIPIYVMIRPRGGDFLYSDQEVEVMRKDIELMKSHGADGLVLGALTEDGRVDAELCMELLAAARPLPVTFHRAFDMVHDPVVALETLVSLGFHRVLTSGCDSSALEGLPLIKRVIDQAKGRIIIMPGGGITERNLQRILEGSAAQEFHCSARSSRDSAMKFRNTGVMMGAAFSAPEFGLKVADVSKVRTLNAIAKNIL
;
A
#
# COMPACT_ATOMS: atom_id res chain seq x y z
N MET A 1 -6.35 -19.16 70.49
CA MET A 1 -6.86 -18.11 71.40
C MET A 1 -6.28 -16.76 70.98
N LYS A 2 -7.16 -15.75 70.90
CA LYS A 2 -6.91 -14.29 70.87
C LYS A 2 -6.33 -13.64 69.60
N ALA A 3 -7.23 -12.86 68.99
CA ALA A 3 -6.97 -11.64 68.22
C ALA A 3 -6.52 -10.47 69.12
N LYS A 4 -5.83 -9.46 68.54
CA LYS A 4 -6.24 -8.02 68.53
C LYS A 4 -5.13 -7.07 68.04
N ASN A 5 -5.52 -6.20 67.08
CA ASN A 5 -5.23 -4.78 66.84
C ASN A 5 -4.13 -4.04 67.64
N ARG A 6 -3.38 -3.16 66.94
CA ARG A 6 -3.55 -1.68 67.05
C ARG A 6 -2.67 -0.85 66.10
N ASP A 7 -3.23 0.31 65.72
CA ASP A 7 -2.74 1.43 64.92
C ASP A 7 -1.63 2.32 65.54
N GLN A 8 -1.19 3.29 64.70
CA GLN A 8 -0.56 4.62 64.98
C GLN A 8 0.96 4.62 65.27
N SER A 9 1.81 5.56 64.83
CA SER A 9 1.72 6.80 64.03
C SER A 9 3.13 7.45 63.96
N LEU A 10 3.45 8.15 62.88
CA LEU A 10 4.25 9.40 62.77
C LEU A 10 5.70 9.49 63.34
N SER A 11 6.66 9.86 62.48
CA SER A 11 7.32 11.19 62.40
C SER A 11 8.76 11.15 61.85
N ASP A 12 9.05 12.11 60.96
CA ASP A 12 10.27 12.92 60.81
C ASP A 12 11.64 12.28 60.50
N SER A 13 12.53 12.84 59.66
CA SER A 13 12.54 14.08 58.86
C SER A 13 13.88 14.17 58.09
N ARG A 14 13.87 14.87 56.92
CA ARG A 14 14.93 15.78 56.38
C ARG A 14 16.21 15.17 55.75
N GLU A 15 16.83 15.72 54.71
CA GLU A 15 16.73 16.98 53.93
C GLU A 15 17.55 16.80 52.61
N LEU A 16 17.00 17.21 51.46
CA LEU A 16 17.43 18.30 50.55
C LEU A 16 18.59 18.01 49.57
N ASP A 17 18.27 18.05 48.27
CA ASP A 17 18.60 19.25 47.48
C ASP A 17 17.62 19.38 46.29
N GLY A 18 17.20 20.61 46.04
CA GLY A 18 16.32 20.97 44.93
C GLY A 18 17.03 21.95 44.01
N SER A 19 16.79 21.84 42.71
CA SER A 19 16.77 23.02 41.87
C SER A 19 15.67 22.87 40.83
N TYR A 20 14.73 23.80 40.95
CA TYR A 20 13.73 24.16 39.97
C TYR A 20 14.43 25.13 39.01
N ASP A 21 14.31 24.92 37.70
CA ASP A 21 14.49 26.01 36.75
C ASP A 21 13.40 25.90 35.68
N GLN A 22 12.54 26.92 35.68
CA GLN A 22 11.64 27.26 34.58
C GLN A 22 12.50 27.79 33.45
N LEU A 23 12.33 27.24 32.23
CA LEU A 23 12.52 27.87 30.90
C LEU A 23 12.88 26.81 29.86
N THR A 24 11.90 25.99 29.45
CA THR A 24 11.72 25.55 28.04
C THR A 24 10.31 24.97 27.93
N GLY A 25 9.34 25.80 27.57
CA GLY A 25 8.09 25.30 27.02
C GLY A 25 8.37 24.73 25.64
N ASN A 26 8.29 23.41 25.49
CA ASN A 26 8.20 22.74 24.20
C ASN A 26 6.86 21.99 24.17
N PRO A 27 5.90 22.40 23.33
CA PRO A 27 4.83 21.52 22.92
C PRO A 27 5.25 20.66 21.72
N SER A 28 4.73 19.44 21.72
CA SER A 28 4.15 18.69 20.59
C SER A 28 4.98 18.25 19.36
N THR A 29 4.59 17.04 18.92
CA THR A 29 4.30 16.61 17.54
C THR A 29 5.40 16.46 16.50
N SER A 30 5.61 15.20 16.09
CA SER A 30 6.12 14.85 14.78
C SER A 30 5.49 13.52 14.35
N GLN A 31 4.43 13.58 13.54
CA GLN A 31 4.18 12.69 12.41
C GLN A 31 2.81 13.01 11.78
N SER A 32 2.74 14.13 11.06
CA SER A 32 1.72 14.38 10.05
C SER A 32 2.42 14.98 8.83
N LYS A 33 3.19 14.17 8.11
CA LYS A 33 3.89 14.62 6.88
C LYS A 33 4.15 13.47 5.88
N LYS A 34 3.12 12.75 5.42
CA LYS A 34 3.26 11.86 4.23
C LYS A 34 2.05 11.84 3.26
N THR A 35 1.09 12.74 3.39
CA THR A 35 -0.24 12.58 2.75
C THR A 35 -0.39 13.19 1.33
N ILE A 36 0.56 13.99 0.84
CA ILE A 36 0.37 14.73 -0.44
C ILE A 36 0.95 13.97 -1.65
N LYS A 37 2.00 13.17 -1.44
CA LYS A 37 2.77 12.55 -2.54
C LYS A 37 2.08 11.40 -3.27
N GLN A 38 1.22 10.64 -2.58
CA GLN A 38 0.51 9.50 -3.17
C GLN A 38 -0.71 9.89 -4.00
N ARG A 39 -1.18 11.13 -3.86
CA ARG A 39 -2.31 11.66 -4.64
C ARG A 39 -1.87 12.08 -6.05
N PHE A 40 -0.63 12.58 -6.20
CA PHE A 40 -0.14 13.11 -7.48
C PHE A 40 0.25 12.02 -8.52
N LEU A 41 0.68 10.82 -8.08
CA LEU A 41 1.08 9.74 -9.00
C LEU A 41 -0.09 8.91 -9.56
N LYS A 42 -1.33 9.10 -9.07
CA LYS A 42 -2.54 8.46 -9.61
C LYS A 42 -3.10 9.16 -10.87
N LEU A 43 -2.46 10.24 -11.34
CA LEU A 43 -2.98 11.14 -12.38
C LEU A 43 -2.56 10.81 -13.84
N LEU A 44 -1.96 9.64 -14.13
CA LEU A 44 -1.63 9.23 -15.50
C LEU A 44 -2.55 8.09 -15.97
N PRO A 45 -3.45 8.29 -16.94
CA PRO A 45 -4.36 7.24 -17.40
C PRO A 45 -3.62 6.18 -18.24
N CYS A 46 -3.63 4.92 -17.79
CA CYS A 46 -3.45 3.74 -18.63
C CYS A 46 -4.81 3.08 -18.88
N CYS A 47 -5.48 3.43 -19.98
CA CYS A 47 -6.63 2.68 -20.48
C CYS A 47 -6.19 1.76 -21.65
N LYS A 48 -6.49 0.46 -21.52
CA LYS A 48 -6.47 -0.51 -22.63
C LYS A 48 -7.76 -0.39 -23.46
N PRO A 49 -7.74 -0.72 -24.76
CA PRO A 49 -8.87 -0.52 -25.66
C PRO A 49 -9.90 -1.67 -25.58
N SER A 50 -11.19 -1.30 -25.61
CA SER A 50 -12.29 -2.23 -25.90
C SER A 50 -12.56 -2.29 -27.41
N ALA A 51 -12.96 -3.46 -27.88
CA ALA A 51 -13.11 -3.84 -29.29
C ALA A 51 -14.19 -3.03 -30.02
N ALA A 52 -13.93 -2.71 -31.30
CA ALA A 52 -14.92 -2.20 -32.24
C ALA A 52 -15.37 -3.31 -33.21
N PRO A 53 -16.66 -3.37 -33.61
CA PRO A 53 -17.12 -4.25 -34.66
C PRO A 53 -16.81 -3.66 -36.05
N SER A 54 -16.60 -4.56 -37.01
CA SER A 54 -16.44 -4.27 -38.43
C SER A 54 -17.70 -3.65 -39.04
N ILE A 55 -17.56 -2.66 -39.93
CA ILE A 55 -18.29 -2.51 -41.22
C ILE A 55 -17.68 -1.38 -42.07
N SER A 56 -17.85 -1.56 -43.37
CA SER A 56 -17.28 -0.97 -44.58
C SER A 56 -17.46 0.53 -44.83
N GLN A 57 -16.55 1.03 -45.66
CA GLN A 57 -16.50 2.35 -46.30
C GLN A 57 -17.76 2.71 -47.10
N SER A 58 -18.24 3.95 -46.95
CA SER A 58 -18.76 4.78 -48.06
C SER A 58 -18.83 6.25 -47.65
N ASN A 59 -18.18 7.11 -48.43
CA ASN A 59 -18.26 8.58 -48.38
C ASN A 59 -19.65 9.05 -48.82
N VAL A 60 -20.25 10.03 -48.11
CA VAL A 60 -21.00 11.16 -48.69
C VAL A 60 -20.93 12.33 -47.69
N GLU A 61 -20.64 13.52 -48.20
CA GLU A 61 -20.68 14.82 -47.53
C GLU A 61 -22.11 15.16 -47.08
N ASP A 62 -22.28 15.71 -45.88
CA ASP A 62 -23.39 16.65 -45.63
C ASP A 62 -22.99 17.65 -44.53
N ASP A 63 -23.28 18.90 -44.83
CA ASP A 63 -22.85 20.12 -44.15
C ASP A 63 -23.92 20.49 -43.11
N PHE A 64 -23.56 20.56 -41.82
CA PHE A 64 -24.36 21.29 -40.84
C PHE A 64 -23.46 21.79 -39.71
N GLU A 65 -23.15 23.09 -39.76
CA GLU A 65 -22.47 23.83 -38.70
C GLU A 65 -23.24 23.76 -37.37
N LEU A 66 -22.53 23.33 -36.32
CA LEU A 66 -22.69 23.93 -35.01
C LEU A 66 -21.30 24.28 -34.49
N SER A 67 -20.98 25.58 -34.60
CA SER A 67 -19.78 26.23 -34.11
C SER A 67 -19.51 25.91 -32.64
N THR A 68 -18.62 24.95 -32.39
CA THR A 68 -17.85 24.91 -31.15
C THR A 68 -16.39 25.12 -31.55
N VAL A 69 -15.81 26.20 -31.02
CA VAL A 69 -14.43 26.62 -31.26
C VAL A 69 -13.51 25.48 -30.86
N CYS A 70 -13.12 24.65 -31.82
CA CYS A 70 -12.20 23.55 -31.62
C CYS A 70 -10.80 24.17 -31.59
N HIS A 71 -10.24 24.36 -30.40
CA HIS A 71 -8.85 24.80 -30.30
C HIS A 71 -7.96 23.72 -30.92
N ARG A 72 -7.39 24.04 -32.08
CA ARG A 72 -6.43 23.20 -32.77
C ARG A 72 -5.08 23.43 -32.09
N PRO A 73 -4.49 22.44 -31.39
CA PRO A 73 -3.19 22.65 -30.73
C PRO A 73 -2.12 22.97 -31.77
N GLU A 74 -1.11 23.75 -31.39
CA GLU A 74 0.04 23.98 -32.25
C GLU A 74 0.71 22.65 -32.63
N SER A 75 1.40 22.64 -33.78
CA SER A 75 2.01 21.43 -34.34
C SER A 75 2.81 20.65 -33.29
N MET A 76 2.50 19.36 -33.11
CA MET A 76 3.13 18.46 -32.11
C MET A 76 4.66 18.47 -32.13
N ASP A 77 5.26 18.88 -33.25
CA ASP A 77 6.70 18.99 -33.42
C ASP A 77 7.30 20.16 -32.61
N LYS A 78 6.57 21.28 -32.42
CA LYS A 78 6.99 22.38 -31.53
C LYS A 78 6.92 22.00 -30.04
N LEU A 79 5.85 21.29 -29.63
CA LEU A 79 5.71 20.79 -28.27
C LEU A 79 6.79 19.76 -27.91
N GLN A 80 7.31 19.02 -28.89
CA GLN A 80 8.45 18.13 -28.69
C GLN A 80 9.78 18.89 -28.49
N GLU A 81 9.93 20.08 -29.09
CA GLU A 81 11.11 20.93 -28.88
C GLU A 81 11.06 21.68 -27.54
N GLN A 82 9.86 22.08 -27.10
CA GLN A 82 9.67 22.86 -25.88
C GLN A 82 9.48 22.00 -24.62
N THR A 83 9.09 20.73 -24.78
CA THR A 83 8.91 19.79 -23.67
C THR A 83 9.88 18.63 -23.81
N LYS A 84 10.38 18.08 -22.70
CA LYS A 84 11.32 16.94 -22.76
C LYS A 84 10.62 15.62 -23.12
N PHE A 85 9.40 15.64 -23.65
CA PHE A 85 8.59 14.47 -23.99
C PHE A 85 8.80 13.99 -25.43
N THR A 86 8.66 12.69 -25.66
CA THR A 86 8.72 12.10 -27.00
C THR A 86 7.38 12.24 -27.72
N LYS A 87 7.39 12.24 -29.07
CA LYS A 87 6.17 12.32 -29.89
C LYS A 87 5.09 11.30 -29.52
N LYS A 88 5.50 10.07 -29.15
CA LYS A 88 4.59 9.00 -28.73
C LYS A 88 3.95 9.26 -27.36
N GLU A 89 4.72 9.84 -26.42
CA GLU A 89 4.21 10.22 -25.10
C GLU A 89 3.20 11.37 -25.21
N LEU A 90 3.53 12.39 -26.02
CA LEU A 90 2.63 13.51 -26.30
C LEU A 90 1.33 13.04 -26.97
N GLN A 91 1.38 12.03 -27.86
CA GLN A 91 0.18 11.44 -28.46
C GLN A 91 -0.71 10.71 -27.45
N VAL A 92 -0.12 10.02 -26.46
CA VAL A 92 -0.86 9.34 -25.41
C VAL A 92 -1.50 10.34 -24.45
N LEU A 93 -0.73 11.35 -24.03
CA LEU A 93 -1.24 12.44 -23.19
C LEU A 93 -2.35 13.22 -23.89
N TYR A 94 -2.20 13.53 -25.18
CA TYR A 94 -3.21 14.21 -25.97
C TYR A 94 -4.49 13.37 -26.13
N ARG A 95 -4.35 12.05 -26.31
CA ARG A 95 -5.51 11.14 -26.39
C ARG A 95 -6.23 11.03 -25.06
N GLY A 96 -5.50 10.99 -23.94
CA GLY A 96 -6.08 11.03 -22.59
C GLY A 96 -6.83 12.34 -22.35
N PHE A 97 -6.19 13.47 -22.65
CA PHE A 97 -6.78 14.79 -22.51
C PHE A 97 -8.03 14.98 -23.38
N LYS A 98 -8.03 14.49 -24.63
CA LYS A 98 -9.17 14.56 -25.54
C LYS A 98 -10.34 13.64 -25.16
N ASN A 99 -10.05 12.49 -24.53
CA ASN A 99 -11.09 11.58 -24.04
C ASN A 99 -11.86 12.20 -22.86
N GLU A 100 -11.15 12.89 -21.96
CA GLU A 100 -11.77 13.56 -20.80
C GLU A 100 -12.36 14.93 -21.18
N CYS A 101 -11.80 15.61 -22.19
CA CYS A 101 -12.21 16.95 -22.64
C CYS A 101 -12.36 17.02 -24.17
N PRO A 102 -13.57 16.75 -24.71
CA PRO A 102 -13.84 16.81 -26.15
C PRO A 102 -13.65 18.20 -26.77
N SER A 103 -13.70 19.27 -25.96
CA SER A 103 -13.54 20.67 -26.36
C SER A 103 -12.07 21.10 -26.55
N GLY A 104 -11.09 20.30 -26.10
CA GLY A 104 -9.66 20.63 -26.21
C GLY A 104 -9.14 21.67 -25.21
N VAL A 105 -9.98 22.12 -24.28
CA VAL A 105 -9.64 23.02 -23.16
C VAL A 105 -10.37 22.55 -21.90
N VAL A 106 -9.72 22.70 -20.73
CA VAL A 106 -10.30 22.39 -19.42
C VAL A 106 -10.64 23.70 -18.72
N ASN A 107 -11.91 23.89 -18.39
CA ASN A 107 -12.35 25.04 -17.60
C ASN A 107 -12.33 24.69 -16.11
N GLU A 108 -12.27 25.71 -15.25
CA GLU A 108 -12.15 25.56 -13.81
C GLU A 108 -13.24 24.65 -13.20
N GLU A 109 -14.51 24.85 -13.55
CA GLU A 109 -15.62 24.01 -13.06
C GLU A 109 -15.48 22.53 -13.44
N LYS A 110 -14.97 22.25 -14.66
CA LYS A 110 -14.70 20.87 -15.10
C LYS A 110 -13.49 20.30 -14.39
N PHE A 111 -12.46 21.12 -14.16
CA PHE A 111 -11.28 20.72 -13.38
C PHE A 111 -11.66 20.36 -11.94
N GLN A 112 -12.46 21.21 -11.28
CA GLN A 112 -13.01 20.94 -9.95
C GLN A 112 -13.89 19.68 -9.94
N THR A 113 -14.70 19.44 -10.98
CA THR A 113 -15.52 18.21 -11.10
C THR A 113 -14.64 16.96 -11.23
N ILE A 114 -13.61 17.00 -12.07
CA ILE A 114 -12.65 15.90 -12.22
C ILE A 114 -11.92 15.69 -10.88
N TYR A 115 -11.48 16.77 -10.24
CA TYR A 115 -10.71 16.73 -9.00
C TYR A 115 -11.53 16.23 -7.80
N SER A 116 -12.81 16.62 -7.71
CA SER A 116 -13.75 16.18 -6.66
C SER A 116 -14.16 14.71 -6.80
N GLN A 117 -14.18 14.14 -8.02
CA GLN A 117 -14.37 12.69 -8.20
C GLN A 117 -13.26 11.86 -7.55
N PHE A 118 -12.05 12.42 -7.40
CA PHE A 118 -10.96 11.75 -6.69
C PHE A 118 -11.03 11.90 -5.16
N PHE A 119 -11.81 12.87 -4.65
CA PHE A 119 -11.99 13.14 -3.22
C PHE A 119 -13.46 13.33 -2.85
N PRO A 120 -14.29 12.26 -2.89
CA PRO A 120 -15.75 12.36 -2.76
C PRO A 120 -16.28 12.77 -1.37
N GLN A 121 -15.41 13.00 -0.38
CA GLN A 121 -15.81 13.23 1.03
C GLN A 121 -15.32 14.57 1.63
N GLY A 122 -14.62 15.42 0.87
CA GLY A 122 -14.15 16.73 1.33
C GLY A 122 -14.48 17.84 0.32
N ASP A 123 -14.49 19.10 0.76
CA ASP A 123 -14.63 20.22 -0.17
C ASP A 123 -13.27 20.50 -0.82
N SER A 124 -13.12 20.02 -2.06
CA SER A 124 -11.87 20.15 -2.81
C SER A 124 -11.84 21.37 -3.74
N SER A 125 -12.90 22.19 -3.71
CA SER A 125 -13.13 23.27 -4.67
C SER A 125 -12.03 24.34 -4.61
N MET A 126 -11.68 24.80 -3.39
CA MET A 126 -10.66 25.84 -3.20
C MET A 126 -9.24 25.37 -3.57
N TYR A 127 -8.86 24.14 -3.23
CA TYR A 127 -7.54 23.61 -3.59
C TYR A 127 -7.44 23.28 -5.08
N ALA A 128 -8.53 22.82 -5.69
CA ALA A 128 -8.61 22.61 -7.13
C ALA A 128 -8.51 23.93 -7.90
N HIS A 129 -9.08 25.04 -7.38
CA HIS A 129 -8.87 26.39 -7.92
C HIS A 129 -7.40 26.79 -7.89
N PHE A 130 -6.69 26.63 -6.76
CA PHE A 130 -5.27 26.96 -6.67
C PHE A 130 -4.38 26.12 -7.60
N LEU A 131 -4.68 24.82 -7.74
CA LEU A 131 -4.01 23.97 -8.72
C LEU A 131 -4.32 24.43 -10.14
N PHE A 132 -5.57 24.76 -10.45
CA PHE A 132 -5.98 25.24 -11.76
C PHE A 132 -5.22 26.52 -12.15
N GLU A 133 -5.14 27.50 -11.26
CA GLU A 133 -4.37 28.73 -11.47
C GLU A 133 -2.85 28.48 -11.62
N ALA A 134 -2.33 27.42 -10.97
CA ALA A 134 -0.93 27.02 -11.15
C ALA A 134 -0.67 26.35 -12.52
N PHE A 135 -1.70 25.81 -13.17
CA PHE A 135 -1.61 25.29 -14.54
C PHE A 135 -1.97 26.36 -15.60
N ASP A 136 -2.92 27.25 -15.33
CA ASP A 136 -3.36 28.35 -16.21
C ASP A 136 -2.32 29.48 -16.27
N THR A 137 -1.28 29.26 -17.07
CA THR A 137 -0.13 30.18 -17.17
C THR A 137 -0.47 31.46 -17.95
N ASP A 138 -1.44 31.41 -18.86
CA ASP A 138 -1.88 32.54 -19.67
C ASP A 138 -3.08 33.31 -19.08
N LYS A 139 -3.58 32.85 -17.91
CA LYS A 139 -4.68 33.46 -17.14
C LYS A 139 -5.94 33.66 -17.99
N ASN A 140 -6.18 32.75 -18.92
CA ASN A 140 -7.30 32.86 -19.85
C ASN A 140 -8.59 32.23 -19.28
N GLY A 141 -8.53 31.63 -18.08
CA GLY A 141 -9.64 30.94 -17.42
C GLY A 141 -9.87 29.51 -17.95
N SER A 142 -8.93 28.97 -18.71
CA SER A 142 -8.97 27.64 -19.33
C SER A 142 -7.57 27.04 -19.50
N VAL A 143 -7.33 25.87 -18.92
CA VAL A 143 -6.06 25.17 -19.10
C VAL A 143 -6.06 24.50 -20.47
N SER A 144 -5.19 24.96 -21.37
CA SER A 144 -4.97 24.34 -22.67
C SER A 144 -4.17 23.04 -22.52
N PHE A 145 -4.17 22.20 -23.57
CA PHE A 145 -3.31 21.02 -23.58
C PHE A 145 -1.82 21.38 -23.46
N GLU A 146 -1.43 22.55 -23.98
CA GLU A 146 -0.05 23.02 -23.98
C GLU A 146 0.38 23.32 -22.54
N ASP A 147 -0.41 24.10 -21.81
CA ASP A 147 -0.18 24.45 -20.40
C ASP A 147 -0.12 23.21 -19.50
N PHE A 148 -1.04 22.26 -19.72
CA PHE A 148 -1.07 21.00 -18.99
C PHE A 148 0.22 20.18 -19.19
N VAL A 149 0.70 20.08 -20.43
CA VAL A 149 1.94 19.35 -20.75
C VAL A 149 3.18 20.10 -20.24
N PHE A 150 3.19 21.43 -20.29
CA PHE A 150 4.26 22.24 -19.72
C PHE A 150 4.39 22.06 -18.21
N GLY A 151 3.28 22.13 -17.47
CA GLY A 151 3.25 21.87 -16.03
C GLY A 151 3.77 20.47 -15.69
N LEU A 152 3.33 19.44 -16.42
CA LEU A 152 3.81 18.07 -16.24
C LEU A 152 5.30 17.89 -16.62
N SER A 153 5.79 18.62 -17.62
CA SER A 153 7.19 18.58 -18.05
C SER A 153 8.12 19.09 -16.93
N ILE A 154 7.73 20.17 -16.26
CA ILE A 154 8.49 20.74 -15.13
C ILE A 154 8.48 19.78 -13.94
N ILE A 155 7.32 19.21 -13.60
CA ILE A 155 7.19 18.30 -12.45
C ILE A 155 7.95 16.99 -12.69
N LEU A 156 7.80 16.37 -13.87
CA LEU A 156 8.35 15.04 -14.14
C LEU A 156 9.79 15.07 -14.65
N ARG A 157 10.17 16.05 -15.48
CA ARG A 157 11.48 16.11 -16.18
C ARG A 157 12.26 17.41 -15.95
N GLY A 158 11.75 18.31 -15.10
CA GLY A 158 12.46 19.50 -14.66
C GLY A 158 13.62 19.19 -13.72
N THR A 159 14.55 20.13 -13.59
CA THR A 159 15.61 20.05 -12.57
C THR A 159 15.00 20.26 -11.17
N ILE A 160 15.75 19.94 -10.12
CA ILE A 160 15.31 20.19 -8.74
C ILE A 160 14.93 21.67 -8.54
N ASN A 161 15.66 22.60 -9.17
CA ASN A 161 15.34 24.02 -9.13
C ASN A 161 14.01 24.34 -9.84
N ASP A 162 13.75 23.73 -10.99
CA ASP A 162 12.49 23.96 -11.73
C ASP A 162 11.28 23.44 -10.95
N ARG A 163 11.43 22.29 -10.28
CA ARG A 163 10.39 21.72 -9.40
C ARG A 163 10.15 22.58 -8.17
N LEU A 164 11.21 23.16 -7.59
CA LEU A 164 11.10 24.10 -6.47
C LEU A 164 10.43 25.41 -6.88
N ASN A 165 10.77 25.95 -8.06
CA ASN A 165 10.11 27.13 -8.62
C ASN A 165 8.62 26.86 -8.89
N TRP A 166 8.28 25.68 -9.41
CA TRP A 166 6.89 25.29 -9.61
C TRP A 166 6.14 25.12 -8.29
N ALA A 167 6.77 24.52 -7.27
CA ALA A 167 6.19 24.43 -5.93
C ALA A 167 6.00 25.81 -5.29
N PHE A 168 6.96 26.73 -5.44
CA PHE A 168 6.85 28.11 -4.99
C PHE A 168 5.64 28.81 -5.65
N ASN A 169 5.50 28.66 -6.96
CA ASN A 169 4.35 29.19 -7.69
C ASN A 169 3.00 28.61 -7.25
N LEU A 170 2.96 27.46 -6.59
CA LEU A 170 1.71 26.93 -6.03
C LEU A 170 1.32 27.62 -4.71
N TYR A 171 2.32 28.11 -3.96
CA TYR A 171 2.11 28.82 -2.69
C TYR A 171 1.95 30.34 -2.88
N ASP A 172 2.59 30.91 -3.91
CA ASP A 172 2.43 32.31 -4.33
C ASP A 172 1.13 32.46 -5.13
N LEU A 173 0.05 32.86 -4.44
CA LEU A 173 -1.29 32.98 -5.01
C LEU A 173 -1.40 34.24 -5.87
N ASN A 174 -0.83 35.36 -5.42
CA ASN A 174 -0.95 36.64 -6.10
C ASN A 174 0.12 36.86 -7.21
N LYS A 175 1.12 35.98 -7.30
CA LYS A 175 2.25 36.00 -8.25
C LYS A 175 3.19 37.19 -8.06
N ASP A 176 3.31 37.71 -6.85
CA ASP A 176 4.19 38.84 -6.53
C ASP A 176 5.65 38.43 -6.26
N GLY A 177 5.94 37.12 -6.27
CA GLY A 177 7.28 36.58 -6.06
C GLY A 177 7.65 36.40 -4.59
N CYS A 178 6.70 36.62 -3.67
CA CYS A 178 6.83 36.43 -2.23
C CYS A 178 5.67 35.58 -1.72
N ILE A 179 5.90 34.72 -0.72
CA ILE A 179 4.83 34.01 -0.03
C ILE A 179 4.54 34.74 1.27
N THR A 180 3.33 35.28 1.39
CA THR A 180 2.84 35.94 2.61
C THR A 180 2.18 34.95 3.57
N LYS A 181 2.03 35.34 4.84
CA LYS A 181 1.39 34.48 5.86
C LYS A 181 -0.07 34.21 5.51
N GLU A 182 -0.75 35.18 4.90
CA GLU A 182 -2.13 35.12 4.46
C GLU A 182 -2.30 34.08 3.34
N GLU A 183 -1.43 34.08 2.33
CA GLU A 183 -1.49 33.12 1.22
C GLU A 183 -1.22 31.69 1.70
N MET A 184 -0.24 31.52 2.58
CA MET A 184 0.05 30.22 3.17
C MET A 184 -1.11 29.73 4.04
N LEU A 185 -1.81 30.64 4.74
CA LEU A 185 -2.99 30.31 5.52
C LEU A 185 -4.16 29.86 4.64
N ASP A 186 -4.36 30.49 3.49
CA ASP A 186 -5.44 30.13 2.55
C ASP A 186 -5.18 28.79 1.86
N ILE A 187 -3.92 28.53 1.46
CA ILE A 187 -3.50 27.20 1.01
C ILE A 187 -3.72 26.17 2.12
N MET A 188 -3.30 26.46 3.35
CA MET A 188 -3.42 25.52 4.47
C MET A 188 -4.89 25.23 4.80
N LYS A 189 -5.75 26.26 4.87
CA LYS A 189 -7.20 26.09 5.06
C LYS A 189 -7.82 25.25 3.96
N SER A 190 -7.45 25.47 2.70
CA SER A 190 -7.95 24.65 1.59
C SER A 190 -7.53 23.16 1.69
N ILE A 191 -6.36 22.88 2.29
CA ILE A 191 -5.93 21.52 2.60
C ILE A 191 -6.76 20.92 3.74
N TYR A 192 -7.06 21.70 4.80
CA TYR A 192 -7.90 21.27 5.92
C TYR A 192 -9.37 21.04 5.49
N ASP A 193 -9.93 21.92 4.66
CA ASP A 193 -11.29 21.79 4.11
C ASP A 193 -11.41 20.56 3.19
N MET A 194 -10.33 20.24 2.46
CA MET A 194 -10.23 19.00 1.68
C MET A 194 -10.16 17.74 2.57
N MET A 195 -9.58 17.83 3.77
CA MET A 195 -9.45 16.71 4.70
C MET A 195 -10.73 16.44 5.52
N GLY A 196 -11.67 17.39 5.59
CA GLY A 196 -12.96 17.22 6.25
C GLY A 196 -12.87 16.90 7.75
N LYS A 197 -14.02 16.65 8.41
CA LYS A 197 -14.18 16.43 9.88
C LYS A 197 -13.53 15.12 10.42
N TYR A 198 -12.34 14.76 9.96
CA TYR A 198 -11.57 13.61 10.42
C TYR A 198 -10.21 13.97 11.04
N THR A 199 -9.91 15.25 11.22
CA THR A 199 -8.93 15.65 12.23
C THR A 199 -9.63 15.62 13.60
N TYR A 200 -9.58 14.48 14.30
CA TYR A 200 -9.79 14.49 15.75
C TYR A 200 -8.43 14.40 16.48
N PRO A 201 -8.18 15.21 17.52
CA PRO A 201 -9.17 16.03 18.20
C PRO A 201 -9.61 17.23 17.36
N THR A 202 -10.89 17.60 17.43
CA THR A 202 -11.38 18.90 16.92
C THR A 202 -10.43 19.96 17.42
N MET A 203 -9.55 20.41 16.53
CA MET A 203 -8.55 21.39 16.88
C MET A 203 -9.26 22.72 17.01
N GLU A 204 -8.87 23.50 18.01
CA GLU A 204 -9.26 24.90 18.13
C GLU A 204 -8.96 25.62 16.80
N ASP A 205 -9.73 26.67 16.47
CA ASP A 205 -9.67 27.44 15.22
C ASP A 205 -8.26 28.00 14.85
N ASP A 206 -7.27 27.84 15.73
CA ASP A 206 -5.90 28.33 15.60
C ASP A 206 -4.88 27.30 15.04
N ALA A 207 -5.22 26.02 14.83
CA ALA A 207 -4.27 25.01 14.33
C ALA A 207 -3.64 25.30 12.94
N PRO A 208 -4.37 25.84 11.94
CA PRO A 208 -3.76 26.27 10.68
C PRO A 208 -2.77 27.42 10.87
N ARG A 209 -3.04 28.32 11.83
CA ARG A 209 -2.16 29.47 12.13
C ARG A 209 -0.87 29.03 12.79
N GLU A 210 -0.91 28.06 13.70
CA GLU A 210 0.30 27.48 14.30
C GLU A 210 1.19 26.79 13.25
N HIS A 211 0.58 26.12 12.25
CA HIS A 211 1.34 25.48 11.17
C HIS A 211 1.99 26.50 10.23
N VAL A 212 1.29 27.59 9.93
CA VAL A 212 1.84 28.73 9.17
C VAL A 212 3.01 29.35 9.93
N GLU A 213 2.88 29.57 11.24
CA GLU A 213 3.96 30.16 12.05
C GLU A 213 5.19 29.23 12.11
N SER A 214 5.00 27.92 12.26
CA SER A 214 6.10 26.94 12.20
C SER A 214 6.78 26.88 10.83
N PHE A 215 6.01 27.10 9.74
CA PHE A 215 6.54 27.16 8.39
C PHE A 215 7.40 28.41 8.19
N PHE A 216 6.89 29.58 8.58
CA PHE A 216 7.64 30.84 8.50
C PHE A 216 8.89 30.79 9.39
N GLN A 217 8.81 30.26 10.60
CA GLN A 217 9.98 30.11 11.47
C GLN A 217 11.14 29.29 10.83
N LYS A 218 10.82 28.40 9.89
CA LYS A 218 11.80 27.55 9.19
C LYS A 218 12.28 28.12 7.86
N MET A 219 11.41 28.82 7.13
CA MET A 219 11.67 29.28 5.76
C MET A 219 12.07 30.76 5.70
N ASP A 220 11.49 31.60 6.56
CA ASP A 220 11.79 33.03 6.68
C ASP A 220 13.07 33.20 7.52
N ARG A 221 14.21 33.29 6.82
CA ARG A 221 15.54 33.39 7.44
C ARG A 221 15.84 34.79 7.93
N ASN A 222 15.43 35.79 7.17
CA ASN A 222 15.70 37.19 7.45
C ASN A 222 14.68 37.78 8.46
N LYS A 223 13.61 37.03 8.77
CA LYS A 223 12.51 37.37 9.68
C LYS A 223 11.76 38.63 9.26
N ASP A 224 11.66 38.87 7.97
CA ASP A 224 10.94 40.02 7.41
C ASP A 224 9.44 39.79 7.27
N GLY A 225 8.96 38.57 7.56
CA GLY A 225 7.56 38.18 7.50
C GLY A 225 7.08 37.75 6.13
N VAL A 226 7.96 37.67 5.13
CA VAL A 226 7.70 37.13 3.79
C VAL A 226 8.73 36.05 3.46
N VAL A 227 8.36 35.08 2.62
CA VAL A 227 9.33 34.09 2.12
C VAL A 227 9.60 34.37 0.65
N THR A 228 10.82 34.83 0.35
CA THR A 228 11.26 35.05 -1.03
C THR A 228 11.59 33.74 -1.74
N ILE A 229 11.61 33.75 -3.07
CA ILE A 229 11.93 32.56 -3.87
C ILE A 229 13.34 32.02 -3.56
N GLU A 230 14.32 32.91 -3.32
CA GLU A 230 15.68 32.52 -2.93
C GLU A 230 15.70 31.83 -1.57
N GLU A 231 14.98 32.36 -0.58
CA GLU A 231 14.88 31.78 0.76
C GLU A 231 14.16 30.44 0.76
N PHE A 232 13.11 30.31 -0.04
CA PHE A 232 12.38 29.06 -0.22
C PHE A 232 13.27 27.97 -0.82
N ILE A 233 13.99 28.27 -1.91
CA ILE A 233 14.89 27.32 -2.58
C ILE A 233 16.05 26.95 -1.66
N GLU A 234 16.65 27.91 -0.98
CA GLU A 234 17.80 27.66 -0.11
C GLU A 234 17.41 26.83 1.13
N SER A 235 16.25 27.10 1.71
CA SER A 235 15.71 26.35 2.85
C SER A 235 15.31 24.93 2.44
N CYS A 236 14.66 24.76 1.28
CA CYS A 236 14.35 23.44 0.74
C CYS A 236 15.61 22.63 0.39
N LYS A 237 16.68 23.26 -0.11
CA LYS A 237 17.95 22.59 -0.42
C LYS A 237 18.74 22.15 0.82
N LYS A 238 18.60 22.86 1.93
CA LYS A 238 19.27 22.54 3.20
C LYS A 238 18.52 21.49 4.01
N ASP A 239 17.22 21.33 3.80
CA ASP A 239 16.42 20.28 4.45
C ASP A 239 16.58 18.95 3.69
N GLU A 240 17.32 18.01 4.29
CA GLU A 240 17.53 16.68 3.71
C GLU A 240 16.23 15.91 3.48
N ASN A 241 15.17 16.15 4.27
CA ASN A 241 13.88 15.48 4.08
C ASN A 241 13.14 16.00 2.84
N ILE A 242 13.20 17.31 2.59
CA ILE A 242 12.60 17.93 1.40
C ILE A 242 13.40 17.52 0.16
N MET A 243 14.73 17.52 0.24
CA MET A 243 15.61 17.08 -0.84
C MET A 243 15.44 15.60 -1.19
N GLN A 244 15.36 14.70 -0.20
CA GLN A 244 15.07 13.28 -0.46
C GLN A 244 13.67 13.09 -1.04
N SER A 245 12.68 13.87 -0.57
CA SER A 245 11.33 13.85 -1.14
C SER A 245 11.32 14.32 -2.61
N MET A 246 12.19 15.25 -2.99
CA MET A 246 12.29 15.78 -4.36
C MET A 246 13.16 14.93 -5.31
N GLN A 247 14.21 14.27 -4.82
CA GLN A 247 15.04 13.32 -5.59
C GLN A 247 14.28 12.05 -5.97
N LEU A 248 13.24 11.69 -5.21
CA LEU A 248 12.33 10.59 -5.55
C LEU A 248 11.61 10.77 -6.91
N PHE A 249 11.52 12.00 -7.45
CA PHE A 249 10.98 12.23 -8.79
C PHE A 249 12.00 11.95 -9.92
N ASP A 250 13.31 11.99 -9.64
CA ASP A 250 14.35 11.66 -10.63
C ASP A 250 14.42 10.16 -10.92
N ASN A 251 14.09 9.32 -9.95
CA ASN A 251 14.05 7.87 -10.13
C ASN A 251 12.92 7.41 -11.07
N VAL A 252 11.84 8.19 -11.20
CA VAL A 252 10.74 7.91 -12.14
C VAL A 252 11.11 8.32 -13.57
N ALA A 253 11.90 9.38 -13.75
CA ALA A 253 12.37 9.81 -15.07
C ALA A 253 13.54 8.95 -15.59
N ALA A 254 14.43 8.49 -14.71
CA ALA A 254 15.55 7.61 -15.06
C ALA A 254 15.09 6.20 -15.51
N GLU A 255 13.93 5.72 -15.05
CA GLU A 255 13.32 4.49 -15.53
C GLU A 255 12.80 4.59 -16.98
N SER A 256 12.53 5.81 -17.48
CA SER A 256 12.10 6.01 -18.88
C SER A 256 13.25 5.93 -19.89
N THR A 257 14.48 6.27 -19.49
CA THR A 257 15.68 6.18 -20.35
C THR A 257 16.29 4.77 -20.37
N LEU A 258 15.98 3.92 -19.39
CA LEU A 258 16.31 2.48 -19.39
C LEU A 258 15.37 1.64 -20.27
N SER A 259 14.32 2.24 -20.84
CA SER A 259 13.37 1.58 -21.75
C SER A 259 13.97 1.23 -23.13
N ARG A 260 15.12 1.83 -23.49
CA ARG A 260 15.80 1.54 -24.78
C ARG A 260 16.70 0.32 -24.78
N ASP A 261 17.08 -0.22 -23.62
CA ASP A 261 17.80 -1.50 -23.53
C ASP A 261 16.86 -2.68 -23.16
N TRP A 262 15.63 -2.37 -22.75
CA TRP A 262 14.58 -3.36 -22.50
C TRP A 262 14.17 -4.12 -23.76
N HIS A 263 13.98 -3.46 -24.90
CA HIS A 263 13.53 -4.14 -26.12
C HIS A 263 14.61 -4.95 -26.84
N SER A 264 15.91 -4.68 -26.61
CA SER A 264 17.00 -5.47 -27.20
C SER A 264 17.50 -6.59 -26.27
N ARG A 265 17.33 -6.47 -24.94
CA ARG A 265 17.71 -7.53 -23.99
C ARG A 265 16.56 -8.47 -23.63
N VAL A 266 15.30 -8.06 -23.78
CA VAL A 266 14.13 -8.95 -23.57
C VAL A 266 13.77 -9.76 -24.84
N ALA A 267 14.28 -9.37 -26.02
CA ALA A 267 14.19 -10.20 -27.23
C ALA A 267 15.36 -11.21 -27.38
N GLY A 268 16.38 -11.13 -26.51
CA GLY A 268 17.61 -11.94 -26.56
C GLY A 268 17.83 -12.87 -25.35
N GLN A 269 16.95 -12.84 -24.35
CA GLN A 269 16.95 -13.79 -23.23
C GLN A 269 15.64 -14.58 -23.19
N ASN A 270 15.28 -15.13 -24.34
CA ASN A 270 14.36 -16.27 -24.44
C ASN A 270 15.17 -17.56 -24.59
N GLN A 271 16.19 -17.72 -23.74
CA GLN A 271 16.90 -18.98 -23.55
C GLN A 271 17.11 -19.15 -22.04
N ASP A 272 16.43 -20.18 -21.53
CA ASP A 272 16.59 -20.83 -20.23
C ASP A 272 15.82 -20.29 -19.01
N CYS A 273 14.50 -20.13 -19.14
CA CYS A 273 13.56 -20.50 -18.06
C CYS A 273 12.19 -20.99 -18.58
N HIS A 274 12.16 -21.84 -19.60
CA HIS A 274 11.00 -22.72 -19.84
C HIS A 274 11.16 -23.98 -19.00
N GLY A 275 10.67 -23.90 -17.77
CA GLY A 275 10.72 -25.00 -16.82
C GLY A 275 9.92 -24.74 -15.54
N MET A 276 8.81 -24.03 -15.59
CA MET A 276 7.79 -24.10 -14.53
C MET A 276 6.57 -24.83 -15.08
N ALA A 277 6.27 -25.96 -14.44
CA ALA A 277 5.27 -26.92 -14.85
C ALA A 277 3.87 -26.29 -14.96
N GLU A 278 3.12 -26.67 -16.00
CA GLU A 278 1.66 -26.61 -16.01
C GLU A 278 1.15 -27.29 -14.73
N GLY A 279 0.61 -26.52 -13.77
CA GLY A 279 0.37 -27.03 -12.41
C GLY A 279 -0.28 -26.02 -11.47
N PHE A 280 -1.20 -26.47 -10.62
CA PHE A 280 -1.63 -25.70 -9.44
C PHE A 280 -0.47 -25.55 -8.45
N LEU A 281 -0.36 -24.40 -7.79
CA LEU A 281 0.63 -24.19 -6.73
C LEU A 281 0.03 -24.50 -5.35
N MET A 282 0.60 -25.49 -4.68
CA MET A 282 0.23 -25.84 -3.30
C MET A 282 1.14 -25.14 -2.30
N GLU A 283 0.55 -24.35 -1.41
CA GLU A 283 1.19 -23.79 -0.23
C GLU A 283 0.85 -24.61 1.02
N VAL A 284 1.86 -24.92 1.83
CA VAL A 284 1.68 -25.66 3.10
C VAL A 284 2.13 -24.82 4.28
N CYS A 285 1.23 -24.63 5.24
CA CYS A 285 1.53 -23.97 6.52
C CYS A 285 2.31 -24.91 7.45
N VAL A 286 3.47 -24.47 7.94
CA VAL A 286 4.39 -25.26 8.76
C VAL A 286 4.91 -24.48 9.98
N ASP A 287 5.21 -25.20 11.06
CA ASP A 287 5.65 -24.64 12.35
C ASP A 287 6.93 -25.27 12.90
N SER A 288 7.60 -26.11 12.10
CA SER A 288 8.83 -26.80 12.47
C SER A 288 9.64 -27.17 11.25
N VAL A 289 10.94 -27.41 11.47
CA VAL A 289 11.86 -27.90 10.44
C VAL A 289 11.42 -29.25 9.89
N GLU A 290 10.94 -30.15 10.76
CA GLU A 290 10.41 -31.46 10.34
C GLU A 290 9.21 -31.28 9.40
N SER A 291 8.23 -30.45 9.77
CA SER A 291 7.07 -30.16 8.93
C SER A 291 7.48 -29.53 7.58
N ALA A 292 8.44 -28.60 7.58
CA ALA A 292 8.93 -27.95 6.37
C ALA A 292 9.58 -28.94 5.39
N ILE A 293 10.48 -29.80 5.88
CA ILE A 293 11.11 -30.87 5.09
C ILE A 293 10.06 -31.85 4.57
N ASN A 294 9.08 -32.21 5.40
CA ASN A 294 8.02 -33.13 5.01
C ASN A 294 7.12 -32.54 3.91
N ALA A 295 6.80 -31.26 3.98
CA ALA A 295 6.01 -30.56 2.98
C ALA A 295 6.75 -30.49 1.63
N GLU A 296 8.04 -30.13 1.61
CA GLU A 296 8.83 -30.15 0.36
C GLU A 296 8.92 -31.57 -0.23
N ARG A 297 9.20 -32.59 0.59
CA ARG A 297 9.24 -34.00 0.15
C ARG A 297 7.90 -34.54 -0.33
N GLY A 298 6.79 -33.96 0.13
CA GLY A 298 5.45 -34.25 -0.35
C GLY A 298 5.12 -33.55 -1.68
N GLY A 299 5.93 -32.57 -2.08
CA GLY A 299 5.78 -31.81 -3.31
C GLY A 299 4.97 -30.53 -3.15
N ALA A 300 5.02 -29.89 -1.98
CA ALA A 300 4.59 -28.50 -1.83
C ALA A 300 5.40 -27.59 -2.76
N GLY A 301 4.74 -26.61 -3.37
CA GLY A 301 5.39 -25.60 -4.21
C GLY A 301 5.90 -24.40 -3.41
N ARG A 302 5.34 -24.19 -2.22
CA ARG A 302 5.68 -23.08 -1.32
C ARG A 302 5.36 -23.42 0.12
N LEU A 303 6.07 -22.82 1.07
CA LEU A 303 5.77 -22.89 2.50
C LEU A 303 5.28 -21.55 3.03
N GLU A 304 4.34 -21.60 3.97
CA GLU A 304 4.08 -20.51 4.91
C GLU A 304 4.62 -20.94 6.28
N LEU A 305 5.62 -20.21 6.78
CA LEU A 305 6.27 -20.47 8.06
C LEU A 305 5.61 -19.64 9.17
N CYS A 306 5.09 -20.34 10.17
CA CYS A 306 4.35 -19.77 11.30
C CYS A 306 4.90 -20.30 12.63
N SER A 307 4.57 -19.63 13.73
CA SER A 307 4.51 -20.25 15.06
C SER A 307 3.05 -20.40 15.51
N SER A 308 2.81 -21.11 16.61
CA SER A 308 1.51 -21.17 17.30
C SER A 308 0.30 -21.38 16.36
N LEU A 309 0.33 -22.42 15.52
CA LEU A 309 -0.75 -22.72 14.57
C LEU A 309 -2.13 -22.96 15.23
N MET A 310 -2.18 -23.19 16.55
CA MET A 310 -3.43 -23.28 17.30
C MET A 310 -4.14 -21.92 17.43
N GLU A 311 -3.39 -20.82 17.34
CA GLU A 311 -3.91 -19.44 17.35
C GLU A 311 -4.14 -18.88 15.93
N GLY A 312 -4.07 -19.76 14.92
CA GLY A 312 -4.20 -19.38 13.51
C GLY A 312 -2.89 -18.95 12.84
N GLY A 313 -1.75 -19.10 13.52
CA GLY A 313 -0.43 -18.72 13.00
C GLY A 313 0.02 -17.36 13.50
N LEU A 314 1.22 -17.32 14.10
CA LEU A 314 1.91 -16.13 14.58
C LEU A 314 3.29 -16.02 13.90
N THR A 315 3.96 -14.88 14.08
CA THR A 315 5.34 -14.70 13.63
C THR A 315 6.24 -15.82 14.20
N PRO A 316 6.99 -16.58 13.36
CA PRO A 316 7.91 -17.59 13.84
C PRO A 316 9.14 -16.96 14.49
N SER A 317 9.89 -17.74 15.27
CA SER A 317 11.19 -17.28 15.74
C SER A 317 12.19 -17.18 14.58
N LEU A 318 13.12 -16.23 14.66
CA LEU A 318 14.18 -16.08 13.66
C LEU A 318 15.01 -17.36 13.50
N GLY A 319 15.28 -18.05 14.62
CA GLY A 319 16.01 -19.33 14.61
C GLY A 319 15.29 -20.40 13.80
N LEU A 320 13.96 -20.45 13.84
CA LEU A 320 13.20 -21.39 13.01
C LEU A 320 13.40 -21.09 11.52
N LEU A 321 13.25 -19.83 11.09
CA LEU A 321 13.48 -19.44 9.70
C LEU A 321 14.89 -19.82 9.23
N GLN A 322 15.91 -19.46 10.01
CA GLN A 322 17.31 -19.73 9.67
C GLN A 322 17.58 -21.23 9.46
N VAL A 323 17.05 -22.08 10.34
CA VAL A 323 17.26 -23.53 10.20
C VAL A 323 16.45 -24.06 9.02
N VAL A 324 15.19 -23.66 8.82
CA VAL A 324 14.40 -24.14 7.68
C VAL A 324 15.07 -23.79 6.34
N LYS A 325 15.61 -22.57 6.19
CA LYS A 325 16.34 -22.16 4.97
C LYS A 325 17.60 -23.00 4.68
N GLN A 326 18.16 -23.71 5.66
CA GLN A 326 19.28 -24.63 5.44
C GLN A 326 18.84 -25.96 4.82
N TYR A 327 17.60 -26.39 5.05
CA TYR A 327 17.11 -27.72 4.66
C TYR A 327 16.10 -27.72 3.51
N VAL A 328 15.45 -26.59 3.24
CA VAL A 328 14.37 -26.46 2.25
C VAL A 328 14.76 -25.47 1.17
N LYS A 329 14.44 -25.79 -0.09
CA LYS A 329 14.77 -24.99 -1.28
C LYS A 329 13.57 -24.29 -1.89
N ILE A 330 12.36 -24.81 -1.70
CA ILE A 330 11.14 -24.13 -2.16
C ILE A 330 10.94 -22.78 -1.43
N PRO A 331 10.25 -21.80 -2.05
CA PRO A 331 10.05 -20.50 -1.44
C PRO A 331 9.37 -20.57 -0.06
N ILE A 332 9.85 -19.74 0.86
CA ILE A 332 9.36 -19.66 2.24
C ILE A 332 8.79 -18.27 2.50
N TYR A 333 7.47 -18.23 2.70
CA TYR A 333 6.76 -17.04 3.12
C TYR A 333 6.65 -17.04 4.63
N VAL A 334 6.89 -15.90 5.26
CA VAL A 334 6.91 -15.81 6.73
C VAL A 334 5.70 -15.03 7.23
N MET A 335 4.99 -15.60 8.19
CA MET A 335 3.92 -14.92 8.90
C MET A 335 4.46 -13.73 9.69
N ILE A 336 3.79 -12.59 9.61
CA ILE A 336 4.01 -11.40 10.43
C ILE A 336 2.69 -11.12 11.15
N ARG A 337 2.57 -11.67 12.36
CA ARG A 337 1.40 -11.53 13.23
C ARG A 337 1.83 -11.68 14.69
N PRO A 338 1.80 -10.60 15.49
CA PRO A 338 2.46 -10.57 16.80
C PRO A 338 1.69 -11.35 17.88
N ARG A 339 0.38 -11.56 17.71
CA ARG A 339 -0.48 -12.27 18.67
C ARG A 339 -1.72 -12.89 18.00
N GLY A 340 -2.38 -13.79 18.73
CA GLY A 340 -3.71 -14.29 18.37
C GLY A 340 -4.81 -13.22 18.52
N GLY A 341 -6.05 -13.62 18.19
CA GLY A 341 -7.21 -12.74 18.26
C GLY A 341 -7.42 -11.93 16.97
N ASP A 342 -7.88 -10.69 17.14
CA ASP A 342 -8.19 -9.75 16.05
C ASP A 342 -6.95 -9.29 15.25
N PHE A 343 -7.20 -8.37 14.32
CA PHE A 343 -6.21 -7.76 13.43
C PHE A 343 -6.20 -6.24 13.57
N LEU A 344 -6.68 -5.73 14.70
CA LEU A 344 -6.62 -4.32 15.08
C LEU A 344 -5.43 -4.16 16.01
N TYR A 345 -4.34 -3.61 15.48
CA TYR A 345 -3.06 -3.57 16.18
C TYR A 345 -2.85 -2.23 16.87
N SER A 346 -2.27 -2.25 18.07
CA SER A 346 -1.77 -1.04 18.71
C SER A 346 -0.47 -0.55 18.07
N ASP A 347 -0.09 0.70 18.30
CA ASP A 347 1.15 1.27 17.79
C ASP A 347 2.39 0.44 18.19
N GLN A 348 2.42 -0.09 19.41
CA GLN A 348 3.53 -0.93 19.87
C GLN A 348 3.55 -2.29 19.16
N GLU A 349 2.39 -2.85 18.82
CA GLU A 349 2.29 -4.09 18.05
C GLU A 349 2.74 -3.87 16.60
N VAL A 350 2.38 -2.72 16.01
CA VAL A 350 2.86 -2.30 14.70
C VAL A 350 4.38 -2.14 14.69
N GLU A 351 4.98 -1.56 15.73
CA GLU A 351 6.44 -1.45 15.85
C GLU A 351 7.11 -2.83 15.87
N VAL A 352 6.53 -3.80 16.58
CA VAL A 352 7.00 -5.20 16.58
C VAL A 352 6.92 -5.79 15.16
N MET A 353 5.78 -5.65 14.49
CA MET A 353 5.59 -6.15 13.13
C MET A 353 6.62 -5.57 12.14
N ARG A 354 6.92 -4.27 12.25
CA ARG A 354 7.95 -3.63 11.40
C ARG A 354 9.34 -4.24 11.62
N LYS A 355 9.74 -4.42 12.88
CA LYS A 355 11.03 -5.04 13.22
C LYS A 355 11.09 -6.49 12.73
N ASP A 356 10.01 -7.24 12.88
CA ASP A 356 9.92 -8.60 12.36
C ASP A 356 10.03 -8.64 10.83
N ILE A 357 9.38 -7.71 10.10
CA ILE A 357 9.51 -7.61 8.64
C ILE A 357 10.98 -7.41 8.24
N GLU A 358 11.67 -6.47 8.87
CA GLU A 358 13.09 -6.19 8.58
C GLU A 358 14.00 -7.38 8.91
N LEU A 359 13.76 -8.04 10.05
CA LEU A 359 14.52 -9.23 10.47
C LEU A 359 14.28 -10.41 9.53
N MET A 360 13.02 -10.76 9.22
CA MET A 360 12.71 -11.91 8.38
C MET A 360 13.23 -11.72 6.95
N LYS A 361 13.10 -10.50 6.41
CA LYS A 361 13.63 -10.13 5.09
C LYS A 361 15.16 -10.24 5.04
N SER A 362 15.88 -9.69 6.02
CA SER A 362 17.35 -9.75 6.07
C SER A 362 17.89 -11.18 6.26
N HIS A 363 17.06 -12.12 6.70
CA HIS A 363 17.44 -13.51 6.93
C HIS A 363 16.84 -14.49 5.90
N GLY A 364 16.41 -13.99 4.75
CA GLY A 364 16.12 -14.82 3.57
C GLY A 364 14.68 -15.31 3.46
N ALA A 365 13.71 -14.64 4.07
CA ALA A 365 12.30 -14.81 3.69
C ALA A 365 12.11 -14.48 2.20
N ASP A 366 11.40 -15.36 1.48
CA ASP A 366 11.13 -15.19 0.04
C ASP A 366 9.82 -14.44 -0.21
N GLY A 367 9.01 -14.25 0.83
CA GLY A 367 7.77 -13.48 0.86
C GLY A 367 7.26 -13.33 2.28
N LEU A 368 6.25 -12.49 2.47
CA LEU A 368 5.66 -12.23 3.78
C LEU A 368 4.14 -12.42 3.75
N VAL A 369 3.57 -12.72 4.91
CA VAL A 369 2.12 -12.89 5.09
C VAL A 369 1.66 -12.03 6.26
N LEU A 370 0.70 -11.14 6.04
CA LEU A 370 0.20 -10.21 7.06
C LEU A 370 -1.22 -9.75 6.75
N GLY A 371 -1.84 -8.99 7.64
CA GLY A 371 -3.05 -8.25 7.34
C GLY A 371 -3.53 -7.47 8.56
N ALA A 372 -4.07 -6.27 8.32
CA ALA A 372 -4.57 -5.39 9.37
C ALA A 372 -5.96 -4.88 9.01
N LEU A 373 -6.81 -4.74 10.03
CA LEU A 373 -8.19 -4.28 9.91
C LEU A 373 -8.45 -3.11 10.86
N THR A 374 -9.37 -2.25 10.46
CA THR A 374 -9.97 -1.22 11.32
C THR A 374 -11.03 -1.83 12.24
N GLU A 375 -11.48 -1.07 13.25
CA GLU A 375 -12.58 -1.45 14.14
C GLU A 375 -13.87 -1.83 13.39
N ASP A 376 -14.18 -1.14 12.29
CA ASP A 376 -15.34 -1.42 11.43
C ASP A 376 -15.21 -2.70 10.57
N GLY A 377 -14.11 -3.46 10.70
CA GLY A 377 -13.83 -4.61 9.85
C GLY A 377 -13.50 -4.23 8.40
N ARG A 378 -12.91 -3.06 8.17
CA ARG A 378 -12.36 -2.69 6.85
C ARG A 378 -10.85 -2.94 6.83
N VAL A 379 -10.27 -3.07 5.64
CA VAL A 379 -8.81 -3.14 5.51
C VAL A 379 -8.22 -1.82 5.99
N ASP A 380 -7.28 -1.88 6.95
CA ASP A 380 -6.52 -0.71 7.37
C ASP A 380 -5.50 -0.36 6.29
N ALA A 381 -5.89 0.53 5.38
CA ALA A 381 -5.11 0.84 4.19
C ALA A 381 -3.82 1.60 4.53
N GLU A 382 -3.82 2.44 5.56
CA GLU A 382 -2.64 3.21 5.96
C GLU A 382 -1.59 2.29 6.57
N LEU A 383 -1.99 1.48 7.54
CA LEU A 383 -1.09 0.51 8.17
C LEU A 383 -0.59 -0.54 7.15
N CYS A 384 -1.48 -1.08 6.31
CA CYS A 384 -1.06 -2.03 5.29
C CYS A 384 -0.03 -1.44 4.32
N MET A 385 -0.21 -0.18 3.93
CA MET A 385 0.72 0.51 3.05
C MET A 385 2.10 0.72 3.70
N GLU A 386 2.12 1.05 4.99
CA GLU A 386 3.34 1.15 5.78
C GLU A 386 4.10 -0.18 5.85
N LEU A 387 3.40 -1.26 6.19
CA LEU A 387 3.99 -2.60 6.30
C LEU A 387 4.46 -3.13 4.93
N LEU A 388 3.69 -2.87 3.86
CA LEU A 388 4.10 -3.20 2.49
C LEU A 388 5.37 -2.43 2.07
N ALA A 389 5.50 -1.17 2.46
CA ALA A 389 6.69 -0.39 2.17
C ALA A 389 7.94 -0.99 2.83
N ALA A 390 7.83 -1.48 4.08
CA ALA A 390 8.91 -2.19 4.76
C ALA A 390 9.23 -3.56 4.11
N ALA A 391 8.20 -4.26 3.62
CA ALA A 391 8.32 -5.58 3.01
C ALA A 391 9.02 -5.56 1.64
N ARG A 392 8.88 -4.48 0.84
CA ARG A 392 9.44 -4.40 -0.52
C ARG A 392 10.94 -4.72 -0.55
N PRO A 393 11.44 -5.48 -1.54
CA PRO A 393 10.73 -5.92 -2.75
C PRO A 393 9.99 -7.27 -2.60
N LEU A 394 9.87 -7.80 -1.38
CA LEU A 394 9.28 -9.13 -1.20
C LEU A 394 7.78 -9.13 -1.56
N PRO A 395 7.28 -10.19 -2.23
CA PRO A 395 5.86 -10.38 -2.45
C PRO A 395 5.13 -10.62 -1.12
N VAL A 396 3.96 -10.03 -0.97
CA VAL A 396 3.16 -10.10 0.27
C VAL A 396 1.77 -10.69 0.00
N THR A 397 1.38 -11.64 0.86
CA THR A 397 0.03 -12.23 0.90
C THR A 397 -0.77 -11.57 2.03
N PHE A 398 -1.98 -11.08 1.72
CA PHE A 398 -2.94 -10.67 2.74
C PHE A 398 -3.63 -11.92 3.31
N HIS A 399 -3.46 -12.19 4.60
CA HIS A 399 -3.94 -13.45 5.20
C HIS A 399 -5.45 -13.45 5.51
N ARG A 400 -5.90 -14.44 6.30
CA ARG A 400 -7.31 -14.66 6.67
C ARG A 400 -7.97 -13.56 7.50
N ALA A 401 -7.28 -12.45 7.82
CA ALA A 401 -7.97 -11.20 8.16
C ALA A 401 -9.02 -10.83 7.11
N PHE A 402 -8.81 -11.20 5.84
CA PHE A 402 -9.80 -11.00 4.79
C PHE A 402 -11.15 -11.66 5.12
N ASP A 403 -11.15 -12.80 5.80
CA ASP A 403 -12.39 -13.50 6.15
C ASP A 403 -13.18 -12.80 7.27
N MET A 404 -12.59 -11.80 7.93
CA MET A 404 -13.19 -11.02 9.00
C MET A 404 -13.64 -9.62 8.55
N VAL A 405 -13.55 -9.32 7.25
CA VAL A 405 -13.96 -8.01 6.72
C VAL A 405 -15.47 -7.87 6.63
N HIS A 406 -15.94 -6.64 6.74
CA HIS A 406 -17.35 -6.30 6.57
C HIS A 406 -17.83 -6.44 5.12
N ASP A 407 -17.06 -5.94 4.15
CA ASP A 407 -17.36 -6.03 2.72
C ASP A 407 -16.16 -6.60 1.93
N PRO A 408 -16.22 -7.88 1.51
CA PRO A 408 -15.12 -8.54 0.81
C PRO A 408 -14.88 -8.00 -0.61
N VAL A 409 -15.89 -7.41 -1.25
CA VAL A 409 -15.77 -6.82 -2.60
C VAL A 409 -14.95 -5.55 -2.53
N VAL A 410 -15.24 -4.70 -1.54
CA VAL A 410 -14.49 -3.45 -1.30
C VAL A 410 -13.10 -3.77 -0.77
N ALA A 411 -12.98 -4.71 0.17
CA ALA A 411 -11.68 -5.15 0.68
C ALA A 411 -10.75 -5.61 -0.45
N LEU A 412 -11.28 -6.39 -1.42
CA LEU A 412 -10.49 -6.84 -2.56
C LEU A 412 -9.90 -5.67 -3.38
N GLU A 413 -10.72 -4.67 -3.73
CA GLU A 413 -10.24 -3.53 -4.52
C GLU A 413 -9.20 -2.70 -3.77
N THR A 414 -9.35 -2.57 -2.45
CA THR A 414 -8.34 -1.95 -1.60
C THR A 414 -7.03 -2.73 -1.64
N LEU A 415 -7.07 -4.05 -1.49
CA LEU A 415 -5.87 -4.91 -1.52
C LEU A 415 -5.16 -4.90 -2.88
N VAL A 416 -5.93 -4.89 -3.98
CA VAL A 416 -5.39 -4.69 -5.34
C VAL A 416 -4.70 -3.34 -5.46
N SER A 417 -5.34 -2.26 -4.98
CA SER A 417 -4.80 -0.91 -5.05
C SER A 417 -3.52 -0.72 -4.22
N LEU A 418 -3.40 -1.44 -3.11
CA LEU A 418 -2.21 -1.43 -2.26
C LEU A 418 -1.04 -2.23 -2.86
N GLY A 419 -1.32 -3.18 -3.76
CA GLY A 419 -0.31 -4.01 -4.42
C GLY A 419 0.03 -5.31 -3.68
N PHE A 420 -0.93 -5.86 -2.92
CA PHE A 420 -0.80 -7.24 -2.43
C PHE A 420 -0.74 -8.21 -3.60
N HIS A 421 0.08 -9.25 -3.48
CA HIS A 421 0.24 -10.24 -4.55
C HIS A 421 -0.85 -11.33 -4.46
N ARG A 422 -1.24 -11.68 -3.23
CA ARG A 422 -2.24 -12.73 -2.98
C ARG A 422 -3.14 -12.39 -1.81
N VAL A 423 -4.31 -13.03 -1.77
CA VAL A 423 -5.23 -13.05 -0.62
C VAL A 423 -5.48 -14.50 -0.23
N LEU A 424 -5.23 -14.85 1.03
CA LEU A 424 -5.62 -16.13 1.62
C LEU A 424 -6.99 -15.99 2.27
N THR A 425 -7.96 -16.81 1.83
CA THR A 425 -9.36 -16.67 2.26
C THR A 425 -10.09 -18.02 2.31
N SER A 426 -10.99 -18.17 3.28
CA SER A 426 -12.01 -19.22 3.33
C SER A 426 -13.35 -18.78 2.76
N GLY A 427 -13.40 -17.62 2.09
CA GLY A 427 -14.62 -17.02 1.59
C GLY A 427 -15.50 -16.45 2.69
N CYS A 428 -14.91 -15.81 3.71
CA CYS A 428 -15.63 -15.23 4.85
C CYS A 428 -16.52 -16.24 5.61
N ASP A 429 -16.18 -17.53 5.53
CA ASP A 429 -16.91 -18.62 6.18
C ASP A 429 -15.95 -19.52 7.00
N SER A 430 -16.51 -20.47 7.73
CA SER A 430 -15.84 -21.47 8.56
C SER A 430 -14.83 -22.35 7.80
N SER A 431 -15.00 -22.56 6.49
CA SER A 431 -14.06 -23.29 5.64
C SER A 431 -14.15 -22.85 4.18
N ALA A 432 -13.09 -23.09 3.40
CA ALA A 432 -13.05 -22.76 1.97
C ALA A 432 -14.13 -23.48 1.15
N LEU A 433 -14.64 -24.63 1.61
CA LEU A 433 -15.73 -25.32 0.93
C LEU A 433 -17.07 -24.63 1.14
N GLU A 434 -17.35 -24.12 2.34
CA GLU A 434 -18.58 -23.40 2.66
C GLU A 434 -18.58 -22.01 1.98
N GLY A 435 -17.46 -21.29 2.06
CA GLY A 435 -17.30 -19.99 1.41
C GLY A 435 -16.98 -20.06 -0.09
N LEU A 436 -17.03 -21.25 -0.71
CA LEU A 436 -16.68 -21.47 -2.12
C LEU A 436 -17.41 -20.51 -3.09
N PRO A 437 -18.72 -20.20 -2.94
CA PRO A 437 -19.39 -19.24 -3.80
C PRO A 437 -18.78 -17.84 -3.74
N LEU A 438 -18.36 -17.39 -2.55
CA LEU A 438 -17.70 -16.08 -2.40
C LEU A 438 -16.30 -16.13 -3.00
N ILE A 439 -15.52 -17.19 -2.75
CA ILE A 439 -14.18 -17.34 -3.33
C ILE A 439 -14.24 -17.24 -4.86
N LYS A 440 -15.20 -17.93 -5.49
CA LYS A 440 -15.43 -17.83 -6.94
C LYS A 440 -15.70 -16.38 -7.37
N ARG A 441 -16.61 -15.70 -6.67
CA ARG A 441 -16.97 -14.31 -6.98
C ARG A 441 -15.76 -13.36 -6.85
N VAL A 442 -14.94 -13.53 -5.83
CA VAL A 442 -13.74 -12.73 -5.58
C VAL A 442 -12.67 -13.02 -6.64
N ILE A 443 -12.51 -14.27 -7.10
CA ILE A 443 -11.65 -14.61 -8.25
C ILE A 443 -12.12 -13.93 -9.53
N ASP A 444 -13.42 -14.03 -9.82
CA ASP A 444 -14.03 -13.43 -11.01
C ASP A 444 -13.88 -11.88 -11.00
N GLN A 445 -13.94 -11.26 -9.81
CA GLN A 445 -13.68 -9.83 -9.62
C GLN A 445 -12.19 -9.47 -9.73
N ALA A 446 -11.30 -10.30 -9.18
CA ALA A 446 -9.85 -10.06 -9.19
C ALA A 446 -9.30 -10.00 -10.62
N LYS A 447 -9.85 -10.80 -11.55
CA LYS A 447 -9.45 -10.82 -12.98
C LYS A 447 -7.92 -10.96 -13.18
N GLY A 448 -7.28 -11.75 -12.32
CA GLY A 448 -5.83 -11.97 -12.35
C GLY A 448 -4.97 -10.80 -11.87
N ARG A 449 -5.55 -9.70 -11.39
CA ARG A 449 -4.81 -8.56 -10.81
C ARG A 449 -4.15 -8.91 -9.47
N ILE A 450 -4.76 -9.84 -8.73
CA ILE A 450 -4.30 -10.39 -7.47
C ILE A 450 -4.70 -11.86 -7.43
N ILE A 451 -3.87 -12.71 -6.83
CA ILE A 451 -4.16 -14.14 -6.71
C ILE A 451 -5.07 -14.36 -5.51
N ILE A 452 -6.17 -15.09 -5.69
CA ILE A 452 -7.04 -15.52 -4.59
C ILE A 452 -6.70 -16.97 -4.30
N MET A 453 -6.20 -17.21 -3.10
CA MET A 453 -5.74 -18.52 -2.64
C MET A 453 -6.74 -19.06 -1.61
N PRO A 454 -7.65 -19.99 -1.99
CA PRO A 454 -8.52 -20.66 -1.04
C PRO A 454 -7.70 -21.34 0.06
N GLY A 455 -8.14 -21.18 1.31
CA GLY A 455 -7.58 -21.81 2.49
C GLY A 455 -8.60 -21.93 3.62
N GLY A 456 -8.29 -22.77 4.61
CA GLY A 456 -9.22 -23.10 5.69
C GLY A 456 -9.96 -24.41 5.45
N GLY A 457 -9.52 -25.46 6.14
CA GLY A 457 -10.17 -26.79 6.08
C GLY A 457 -9.96 -27.57 4.78
N ILE A 458 -8.98 -27.21 3.95
CA ILE A 458 -8.66 -27.96 2.73
C ILE A 458 -8.00 -29.30 3.08
N THR A 459 -8.52 -30.37 2.49
CA THR A 459 -8.13 -31.78 2.66
C THR A 459 -8.23 -32.53 1.34
N GLU A 460 -7.74 -33.76 1.32
CA GLU A 460 -7.79 -34.67 0.17
C GLU A 460 -9.23 -34.96 -0.29
N ARG A 461 -10.22 -34.75 0.59
CA ARG A 461 -11.64 -35.05 0.35
C ARG A 461 -12.44 -33.90 -0.26
N ASN A 462 -11.91 -32.68 -0.22
CA ASN A 462 -12.61 -31.49 -0.69
C ASN A 462 -11.80 -30.65 -1.69
N LEU A 463 -10.48 -30.89 -1.83
CA LEU A 463 -9.62 -30.14 -2.73
C LEU A 463 -10.17 -30.06 -4.16
N GLN A 464 -10.57 -31.21 -4.73
CA GLN A 464 -11.08 -31.25 -6.11
C GLN A 464 -12.28 -30.32 -6.31
N ARG A 465 -13.29 -30.41 -5.43
CA ARG A 465 -14.50 -29.55 -5.48
C ARG A 465 -14.15 -28.08 -5.33
N ILE A 466 -13.19 -27.75 -4.48
CA ILE A 466 -12.75 -26.36 -4.26
C ILE A 466 -12.06 -25.83 -5.51
N LEU A 467 -11.12 -26.57 -6.10
CA LEU A 467 -10.39 -26.11 -7.29
C LEU A 467 -11.31 -25.97 -8.51
N GLU A 468 -12.12 -26.99 -8.80
CA GLU A 468 -13.09 -26.95 -9.91
C GLU A 468 -14.15 -25.87 -9.71
N GLY A 469 -14.65 -25.68 -8.49
CA GLY A 469 -15.71 -24.72 -8.18
C GLY A 469 -15.23 -23.26 -8.06
N SER A 470 -13.95 -23.02 -7.79
CA SER A 470 -13.38 -21.67 -7.66
C SER A 470 -12.58 -21.21 -8.89
N ALA A 471 -12.03 -22.14 -9.66
CA ALA A 471 -11.00 -21.89 -10.68
C ALA A 471 -9.70 -21.26 -10.11
N ALA A 472 -9.42 -21.44 -8.82
CA ALA A 472 -8.19 -20.96 -8.19
C ALA A 472 -6.95 -21.70 -8.73
N GLN A 473 -5.84 -20.99 -8.91
CA GLN A 473 -4.57 -21.57 -9.38
C GLN A 473 -3.61 -21.91 -8.24
N GLU A 474 -3.80 -21.30 -7.07
CA GLU A 474 -3.05 -21.59 -5.86
C GLU A 474 -4.00 -22.02 -4.75
N PHE A 475 -3.57 -22.88 -3.84
CA PHE A 475 -4.35 -23.25 -2.65
C PHE A 475 -3.46 -23.46 -1.43
N HIS A 476 -4.04 -23.21 -0.26
CA HIS A 476 -3.34 -23.26 1.02
C HIS A 476 -3.92 -24.37 1.91
N CYS A 477 -3.04 -25.20 2.49
CA CYS A 477 -3.44 -26.26 3.41
C CYS A 477 -2.44 -26.46 4.55
N SER A 478 -2.83 -27.24 5.57
CA SER A 478 -1.89 -27.62 6.65
C SER A 478 -1.37 -29.05 6.50
N ALA A 479 -2.14 -29.96 5.90
CA ALA A 479 -1.78 -31.37 5.67
C ALA A 479 -1.17 -32.10 6.90
N ARG A 480 -1.61 -31.76 8.11
CA ARG A 480 -1.04 -32.30 9.36
C ARG A 480 -1.66 -33.65 9.75
N SER A 481 -0.87 -34.46 10.44
CA SER A 481 -1.29 -35.64 11.20
C SER A 481 -0.86 -35.50 12.66
N SER A 482 -1.61 -36.11 13.57
CA SER A 482 -1.21 -36.19 14.99
C SER A 482 -0.29 -37.39 15.20
N ARG A 483 0.81 -37.19 15.91
CA ARG A 483 1.77 -38.21 16.34
C ARG A 483 1.85 -38.17 17.86
N ASP A 484 1.86 -39.35 18.47
CA ASP A 484 2.03 -39.47 19.91
C ASP A 484 3.49 -39.25 20.32
N SER A 485 3.71 -38.66 21.49
CA SER A 485 5.04 -38.34 22.01
C SER A 485 5.80 -39.61 22.39
N ALA A 486 7.11 -39.59 22.13
CA ALA A 486 8.02 -40.67 22.54
C ALA A 486 8.27 -40.71 24.06
N MET A 487 7.71 -39.76 24.83
CA MET A 487 7.81 -39.74 26.29
C MET A 487 7.18 -41.00 26.90
N LYS A 488 8.04 -41.83 27.51
CA LYS A 488 7.64 -43.08 28.17
C LYS A 488 6.88 -42.84 29.48
N PHE A 489 7.30 -41.84 30.25
CA PHE A 489 6.60 -41.40 31.46
C PHE A 489 5.68 -40.22 31.12
N ARG A 490 4.45 -40.23 31.64
CA ARG A 490 3.46 -39.17 31.43
C ARG A 490 2.83 -38.76 32.76
N ASN A 491 2.91 -37.48 33.07
CA ASN A 491 2.13 -36.88 34.16
C ASN A 491 0.90 -36.20 33.57
N THR A 492 -0.25 -36.85 33.63
CA THR A 492 -1.51 -36.33 33.08
C THR A 492 -2.23 -35.37 34.02
N GLY A 493 -1.69 -35.11 35.22
CA GLY A 493 -2.26 -34.16 36.19
C GLY A 493 -1.83 -32.72 35.98
N VAL A 494 -0.95 -32.45 35.01
CA VAL A 494 -0.40 -31.11 34.71
C VAL A 494 -0.75 -30.73 33.28
N MET A 495 -1.18 -29.48 33.10
CA MET A 495 -1.40 -28.85 31.80
C MET A 495 -0.55 -27.58 31.73
N MET A 496 0.11 -27.35 30.59
CA MET A 496 0.98 -26.20 30.36
C MET A 496 0.19 -24.99 29.86
N GLY A 497 -0.83 -25.23 29.03
CA GLY A 497 -1.69 -24.19 28.44
C GLY A 497 -3.08 -24.09 29.09
N ALA A 498 -3.97 -23.33 28.45
CA ALA A 498 -5.36 -23.20 28.88
C ALA A 498 -6.09 -24.56 28.90
N ALA A 499 -7.13 -24.66 29.73
CA ALA A 499 -7.83 -25.90 30.12
C ALA A 499 -8.54 -26.70 29.00
N PHE A 500 -8.47 -26.25 27.74
CA PHE A 500 -9.06 -26.90 26.56
C PHE A 500 -8.03 -27.19 25.45
N SER A 501 -6.75 -27.25 25.80
CA SER A 501 -5.66 -27.51 24.87
C SER A 501 -5.59 -28.98 24.42
N ALA A 502 -4.91 -29.20 23.29
CA ALA A 502 -4.61 -30.55 22.81
C ALA A 502 -3.80 -31.33 23.88
N PRO A 503 -3.80 -32.68 23.85
CA PRO A 503 -2.99 -33.46 24.78
C PRO A 503 -1.52 -33.02 24.74
N GLU A 504 -0.89 -32.81 25.89
CA GLU A 504 0.52 -32.39 26.03
C GLU A 504 1.52 -33.31 25.29
N PHE A 505 1.10 -34.56 25.08
CA PHE A 505 1.88 -35.59 24.41
C PHE A 505 1.46 -35.81 22.95
N GLY A 506 0.60 -34.96 22.39
CA GLY A 506 0.20 -34.97 20.98
C GLY A 506 0.98 -33.94 20.17
N LEU A 507 1.71 -34.39 19.16
CA LEU A 507 2.47 -33.54 18.24
C LEU A 507 1.78 -33.52 16.89
N LYS A 508 1.50 -32.33 16.34
CA LYS A 508 1.00 -32.20 14.97
C LYS A 508 2.16 -31.89 14.03
N VAL A 509 2.35 -32.72 13.01
CA VAL A 509 3.43 -32.58 12.03
C VAL A 509 2.83 -32.67 10.62
N ALA A 510 3.37 -31.95 9.65
CA ALA A 510 2.99 -32.12 8.25
C ALA A 510 3.28 -33.56 7.80
N ASP A 511 2.28 -34.21 7.21
CA ASP A 511 2.36 -35.61 6.77
C ASP A 511 2.72 -35.66 5.28
N VAL A 512 3.88 -36.25 4.97
CA VAL A 512 4.40 -36.39 3.60
C VAL A 512 3.38 -37.06 2.68
N SER A 513 2.65 -38.06 3.16
CA SER A 513 1.68 -38.83 2.37
C SER A 513 0.44 -37.99 2.04
N LYS A 514 -0.02 -37.17 2.99
CA LYS A 514 -1.14 -36.25 2.77
C LYS A 514 -0.79 -35.17 1.76
N VAL A 515 0.37 -34.54 1.93
CA VAL A 515 0.88 -33.52 0.99
C VAL A 515 1.02 -34.13 -0.42
N ARG A 516 1.57 -35.34 -0.53
CA ARG A 516 1.68 -36.05 -1.82
C ARG A 516 0.33 -36.36 -2.45
N THR A 517 -0.66 -36.74 -1.64
CA THR A 517 -2.02 -37.03 -2.11
C THR A 517 -2.71 -35.76 -2.61
N LEU A 518 -2.60 -34.64 -1.89
CA LEU A 518 -3.11 -33.34 -2.33
C LEU A 518 -2.47 -32.90 -3.65
N ASN A 519 -1.16 -33.04 -3.76
CA ASN A 519 -0.42 -32.72 -4.99
C ASN A 519 -0.88 -33.60 -6.17
N ALA A 520 -1.09 -34.90 -5.94
CA ALA A 520 -1.60 -35.81 -6.96
C ALA A 520 -3.03 -35.45 -7.41
N ILE A 521 -3.91 -35.09 -6.48
CA ILE A 521 -5.26 -34.61 -6.80
C ILE A 521 -5.19 -33.35 -7.66
N ALA A 522 -4.37 -32.36 -7.27
CA ALA A 522 -4.21 -31.13 -8.03
C ALA A 522 -3.71 -31.39 -9.46
N LYS A 523 -2.75 -32.31 -9.64
CA LYS A 523 -2.24 -32.68 -10.97
C LYS A 523 -3.25 -33.41 -11.85
N ASN A 524 -4.24 -34.08 -11.27
CA ASN A 524 -5.26 -34.83 -12.02
C ASN A 524 -6.43 -33.96 -12.51
N ILE A 525 -6.51 -32.70 -12.08
CA ILE A 525 -7.57 -31.75 -12.48
C ILE A 525 -7.19 -31.00 -13.77
N LEU A 526 -5.89 -30.87 -14.03
CA LEU A 526 -5.34 -30.40 -15.32
C LEU A 526 -5.39 -31.54 -16.34
#